data_AF-A0A920JPR6-F1
#
_entry.id   AF-A0A920JPR6-F1
#
_cell.length_a   1.000
_cell.length_b   1.000
_cell.length_c   1.000
_cell.angle_alpha   90.00
_cell.angle_beta   90.00
_cell.angle_gamma   90.00
#
_symmetry.space_group_name_H-M   'P 1'
#
loop_
_entity.id
_entity.type
_entity.pdbx_description
1 polymer ?
#
loop_
_entity_poly.entity_id
_entity_poly.type
_entity_poly.pdbx_seq_one_letter_code
_entity_poly.pdbx_strand_id
1 'polypeptide(L)'
;MYRYDKLLAGASWVDEYGDPDNPEEWSFISKYFPYQNVFSDRSYPEIYFYTSTKDDRVHPGPARKMAKKMLDQGHKVIYYENVEGGHSAAANLKQSAQ
;
A
#
# COMPACT_ATOMS: atom_id res chain seq x y z
N MET A 1 0.98 6.40 -4.52
CA MET A 1 -0.22 7.05 -3.96
C MET A 1 -0.82 8.11 -4.85
N TYR A 2 -0.08 8.80 -5.75
CA TYR A 2 -0.71 9.72 -6.74
C TYR A 2 -1.85 9.09 -7.58
N ARG A 3 -1.89 7.77 -7.69
CA ARG A 3 -2.87 7.04 -8.53
C ARG A 3 -3.78 6.13 -7.70
N TYR A 4 -3.97 6.41 -6.41
CA TYR A 4 -4.75 5.50 -5.55
C TYR A 4 -6.21 5.43 -6.03
N ASP A 5 -6.77 6.57 -6.43
CA ASP A 5 -8.10 6.79 -6.97
C ASP A 5 -8.32 6.05 -8.31
N LYS A 6 -7.26 5.83 -9.09
CA LYS A 6 -7.31 5.09 -10.37
C LYS A 6 -7.26 3.55 -10.20
N LEU A 7 -7.27 3.04 -8.97
CA LEU A 7 -7.12 1.60 -8.69
C LEU A 7 -8.33 1.07 -7.92
N LEU A 8 -9.06 0.13 -8.54
CA LEU A 8 -10.17 -0.62 -7.92
C LEU A 8 -11.17 0.31 -7.21
N ALA A 9 -11.47 0.05 -5.94
CA ALA A 9 -12.37 0.86 -5.12
C ALA A 9 -11.79 2.24 -4.73
N GLY A 10 -10.57 2.58 -5.15
CA GLY A 10 -9.86 3.78 -4.72
C GLY A 10 -10.59 5.10 -5.00
N ALA A 11 -11.36 5.17 -6.09
CA ALA A 11 -12.17 6.34 -6.41
C ALA A 11 -13.21 6.66 -5.31
N SER A 12 -13.68 5.65 -4.57
CA SER A 12 -14.64 5.85 -3.47
C SER A 12 -14.05 6.50 -2.23
N TRP A 13 -12.73 6.70 -2.17
CA TRP A 13 -12.05 7.32 -1.02
C TRP A 13 -11.59 8.75 -1.30
N VAL A 14 -11.92 9.32 -2.46
CA VAL A 14 -11.57 10.69 -2.83
C VAL A 14 -12.18 11.69 -1.84
N ASP A 15 -13.43 11.49 -1.43
CA ASP A 15 -14.09 12.39 -0.47
C ASP A 15 -13.41 12.41 0.92
N GLU A 16 -12.68 11.34 1.28
CA GLU A 16 -11.98 11.21 2.56
C GLU A 16 -10.52 11.68 2.47
N TYR A 17 -9.80 11.24 1.43
CA TYR A 17 -8.36 11.47 1.31
C TYR A 17 -7.97 12.62 0.38
N GLY A 18 -8.89 13.12 -0.44
CA GLY A 18 -8.68 14.16 -1.45
C GLY A 18 -8.28 13.62 -2.83
N ASP A 19 -8.55 14.41 -3.86
CA ASP A 19 -8.30 14.12 -5.27
C ASP A 19 -6.83 14.40 -5.65
N PRO A 20 -6.04 13.38 -6.04
CA PRO A 20 -4.67 13.59 -6.51
C PRO A 20 -4.55 14.41 -7.79
N ASP A 21 -5.58 14.44 -8.64
CA ASP A 21 -5.59 15.22 -9.87
C ASP A 21 -5.96 16.70 -9.62
N ASN A 22 -6.46 17.06 -8.43
CA ASN A 22 -6.62 18.44 -7.98
C ASN A 22 -5.31 18.96 -7.38
N PRO A 23 -4.63 19.98 -7.98
CA PRO A 23 -3.35 20.47 -7.48
C PRO A 23 -3.38 21.04 -6.05
N GLU A 24 -4.49 21.66 -5.65
CA GLU A 24 -4.62 22.25 -4.31
C GLU A 24 -4.66 21.15 -3.24
N GLU A 25 -5.50 20.13 -3.46
CA GLU A 25 -5.58 18.96 -2.59
C GLU A 25 -4.29 18.16 -2.64
N TRP A 26 -3.71 17.95 -3.84
CA TRP A 26 -2.42 17.28 -4.02
C TRP A 26 -1.33 17.90 -3.14
N SER A 27 -1.27 19.24 -3.05
CA SER A 27 -0.28 19.96 -2.26
C SER A 27 -0.32 19.61 -0.76
N PHE A 28 -1.48 19.22 -0.25
CA PHE A 28 -1.67 18.76 1.11
C PHE A 28 -1.40 17.26 1.22
N ILE A 29 -2.02 16.45 0.36
CA ILE A 29 -2.02 14.99 0.50
C ILE A 29 -0.66 14.37 0.17
N SER A 30 0.13 15.00 -0.70
CA SER A 30 1.49 14.55 -1.03
C SER A 30 2.42 14.56 0.19
N LYS A 31 2.13 15.40 1.20
CA LYS A 31 2.98 15.57 2.38
C LYS A 31 2.96 14.36 3.31
N TYR A 32 1.86 13.62 3.36
CA TYR A 32 1.73 12.45 4.24
C TYR A 32 1.75 11.12 3.51
N PHE A 33 1.70 11.10 2.17
CA PHE A 33 1.68 9.82 1.47
C PHE A 33 2.96 9.00 1.70
N PRO A 34 2.85 7.74 2.19
CA PRO A 34 4.02 6.98 2.60
C PRO A 34 5.03 6.75 1.48
N TYR A 35 4.56 6.46 0.27
CA TYR A 35 5.43 6.10 -0.85
C TYR A 35 6.43 7.20 -1.21
N GLN A 36 6.06 8.46 -1.04
CA GLN A 36 6.93 9.62 -1.24
C GLN A 36 7.83 9.86 -0.02
N ASN A 37 7.34 9.55 1.17
CA ASN A 37 7.97 9.88 2.46
C ASN A 37 8.78 8.74 3.09
N VAL A 38 9.33 7.85 2.26
CA VAL A 38 10.33 6.86 2.70
C VAL A 38 11.71 7.23 2.16
N PHE A 39 12.65 7.39 3.08
CA PHE A 39 13.98 7.95 2.88
C PHE A 39 15.06 6.93 3.19
N SER A 40 16.16 6.90 2.42
CA SER A 40 17.25 5.92 2.58
C SER A 40 18.16 6.19 3.77
N ASP A 41 18.23 7.43 4.24
CA ASP A 41 19.09 7.90 5.33
C ASP A 41 18.47 7.72 6.72
N ARG A 42 17.25 7.19 6.80
CA ARG A 42 16.52 6.98 8.06
C ARG A 42 16.51 5.52 8.47
N SER A 43 16.55 5.28 9.77
CA SER A 43 16.36 3.94 10.34
C SER A 43 14.87 3.64 10.50
N TYR A 44 14.43 2.52 9.93
CA TYR A 44 13.10 1.96 10.14
C TYR A 44 13.22 0.66 10.93
N PRO A 45 12.18 0.28 11.70
CA PRO A 45 12.09 -1.08 12.23
C PRO A 45 12.06 -2.10 11.08
N GLU A 46 12.20 -3.38 11.41
CA GLU A 46 11.90 -4.43 10.42
C GLU A 46 10.41 -4.36 10.06
N ILE A 47 10.13 -4.23 8.77
CA ILE A 47 8.76 -4.03 8.28
C ILE A 47 8.24 -5.32 7.67
N TYR A 48 7.02 -5.67 8.02
CA TYR A 48 6.27 -6.74 7.38
C TYR A 48 5.16 -6.14 6.50
N PHE A 49 5.27 -6.32 5.19
CA PHE A 49 4.18 -6.04 4.26
C PHE A 49 3.38 -7.32 4.02
N TYR A 50 2.10 -7.25 4.33
CA TYR A 50 1.13 -8.30 4.02
C TYR A 50 0.07 -7.76 3.06
N THR A 51 -0.22 -8.51 2.00
CA THR A 51 -1.27 -8.18 1.03
C THR A 51 -1.86 -9.44 0.42
N SER A 52 -2.95 -9.30 -0.33
CA SER A 52 -3.45 -10.38 -1.18
C SER A 52 -3.48 -9.99 -2.66
N THR A 53 -3.14 -10.93 -3.54
CA THR A 53 -3.23 -10.78 -5.00
C THR A 53 -4.67 -10.54 -5.46
N LYS A 54 -5.65 -11.15 -4.77
CA LYS A 54 -7.07 -11.05 -5.13
C LYS A 54 -7.83 -10.04 -4.27
N ASP A 55 -7.13 -9.15 -3.57
CA ASP A 55 -7.78 -8.00 -2.94
C ASP A 55 -8.39 -7.10 -4.02
N ASP A 56 -9.72 -7.08 -4.07
CA ASP A 56 -10.54 -6.30 -4.99
C ASP A 56 -10.91 -4.92 -4.43
N ARG A 57 -10.56 -4.63 -3.18
CA ARG A 57 -10.78 -3.33 -2.52
C ARG A 57 -9.51 -2.51 -2.56
N VAL A 58 -8.44 -2.99 -1.93
CA VAL A 58 -7.13 -2.32 -1.89
C VAL A 58 -6.17 -3.08 -2.79
N HIS A 59 -5.92 -2.53 -3.98
CA HIS A 59 -5.04 -3.16 -4.96
C HIS A 59 -3.67 -3.50 -4.33
N PRO A 60 -3.03 -4.66 -4.59
CA PRO A 60 -1.76 -5.06 -3.96
C PRO A 60 -0.54 -4.21 -4.39
N GLY A 61 -0.70 -3.43 -5.46
CA GLY A 61 0.34 -2.59 -6.06
C GLY A 61 1.08 -1.64 -5.09
N PRO A 62 0.42 -0.89 -4.19
CA PRO A 62 1.10 -0.05 -3.21
C PRO A 62 2.03 -0.84 -2.28
N ALA A 63 1.61 -2.01 -1.80
CA ALA A 63 2.44 -2.88 -0.96
C ALA A 63 3.68 -3.38 -1.74
N ARG A 64 3.49 -3.91 -2.95
CA ARG A 64 4.58 -4.35 -3.84
C ARG A 64 5.59 -3.23 -4.10
N LYS A 65 5.10 -2.04 -4.48
CA LYS A 65 5.94 -0.89 -4.80
C LYS A 65 6.71 -0.38 -3.59
N MET A 66 6.05 -0.31 -2.43
CA MET A 66 6.70 0.14 -1.20
C MET A 66 7.78 -0.84 -0.76
N ALA A 67 7.47 -2.13 -0.72
CA ALA A 67 8.44 -3.16 -0.35
C ALA A 67 9.69 -3.11 -1.24
N LYS A 68 9.51 -3.01 -2.57
CA LYS A 68 10.63 -2.86 -3.50
C LYS A 68 11.44 -1.59 -3.25
N LYS A 69 10.78 -0.43 -3.09
CA LYS A 69 11.48 0.84 -2.80
C LYS A 69 12.30 0.75 -1.52
N MET A 70 11.76 0.14 -0.48
CA MET A 70 12.44 0.02 0.81
C MET A 70 13.60 -0.98 0.78
N LEU A 71 13.44 -2.11 0.08
CA LEU A 71 14.53 -3.05 -0.18
C LEU A 71 15.68 -2.37 -0.95
N ASP A 72 15.36 -1.57 -1.97
CA ASP A 72 16.36 -0.83 -2.76
C ASP A 72 17.10 0.23 -1.94
N GLN A 73 16.46 0.76 -0.89
CA GLN A 73 17.06 1.67 0.06
C GLN A 73 17.89 0.97 1.15
N GLY A 74 17.93 -0.38 1.15
CA GLY A 74 18.68 -1.17 2.12
C GLY A 74 17.94 -1.43 3.44
N HIS A 75 16.62 -1.17 3.51
CA HIS A 75 15.83 -1.42 4.72
C HIS A 75 15.51 -2.90 4.92
N LYS A 76 15.29 -3.31 6.17
CA LYS A 76 14.85 -4.66 6.52
C LYS A 76 13.36 -4.81 6.23
N VAL A 77 13.02 -5.60 5.22
CA VAL A 77 11.65 -5.79 4.75
C VAL A 77 11.35 -7.27 4.58
N ILE A 78 10.25 -7.71 5.19
CA ILE A 78 9.58 -8.98 4.93
C ILE A 78 8.35 -8.67 4.08
N TYR A 79 8.17 -9.40 2.98
CA TYR A 79 7.02 -9.26 2.11
C TYR A 79 6.32 -10.61 1.98
N TYR A 80 5.03 -10.64 2.28
CA TYR A 80 4.18 -11.80 2.05
C TYR A 80 2.93 -11.38 1.28
N GLU A 81 2.63 -12.14 0.23
CA GLU A 81 1.44 -11.95 -0.56
C GLU A 81 0.68 -13.27 -0.66
N ASN A 82 -0.54 -13.30 -0.10
CA ASN A 82 -1.44 -14.43 -0.30
C ASN A 82 -2.03 -14.35 -1.71
N VAL A 83 -2.05 -15.47 -2.44
CA VAL A 83 -2.58 -15.53 -3.81
C VAL A 83 -4.07 -15.91 -3.86
N GLU A 84 -4.65 -16.35 -2.73
CA GLU A 84 -5.98 -16.95 -2.71
C GLU A 84 -7.08 -16.07 -2.09
N GLY A 85 -6.80 -15.29 -1.04
CA GLY A 85 -7.81 -14.54 -0.29
C GLY A 85 -8.19 -13.19 -0.87
N GLY A 86 -9.33 -12.62 -0.46
CA GLY A 86 -9.77 -11.27 -0.89
C GLY A 86 -9.17 -10.17 -0.01
N HIS A 87 -9.95 -9.11 0.25
CA HIS A 87 -9.54 -8.01 1.12
C HIS A 87 -9.20 -8.43 2.56
N SER A 88 -9.92 -9.42 3.11
CA SER A 88 -9.61 -10.01 4.42
C SER A 88 -8.45 -11.01 4.38
N ALA A 89 -7.75 -11.08 3.25
CA ALA A 89 -6.54 -11.83 2.96
C ALA A 89 -6.58 -13.36 3.08
N ALA A 90 -7.47 -13.96 3.87
CA ALA A 90 -7.67 -15.41 3.95
C ALA A 90 -8.78 -15.89 2.99
N ALA A 91 -8.58 -17.05 2.37
CA ALA A 91 -9.57 -17.73 1.55
C ALA A 91 -10.28 -18.88 2.30
N ASN A 92 -9.73 -19.34 3.42
CA ASN A 92 -10.25 -20.46 4.19
C ASN A 92 -9.83 -20.39 5.67
N LEU A 93 -10.46 -21.21 6.52
CA LEU A 93 -10.22 -21.25 7.97
C LEU A 93 -8.77 -21.58 8.34
N LYS A 94 -8.05 -22.39 7.53
CA LYS A 94 -6.64 -22.70 7.79
C LYS A 94 -5.75 -21.48 7.62
N GLN A 95 -6.05 -20.65 6.63
CA GLN A 95 -5.34 -19.38 6.40
C GLN A 95 -5.73 -18.32 7.42
N SER A 96 -6.98 -18.32 7.92
CA SER A 96 -7.42 -17.39 8.97
C SER A 96 -6.81 -17.67 10.35
N ALA A 97 -6.32 -18.88 10.59
CA ALA A 97 -5.76 -19.30 11.88
C ALA A 97 -4.23 -19.15 11.98
N GLN A 98 -3.58 -18.64 10.93
CA GLN A 98 -2.13 -18.41 10.86
C GLN A 98 -1.73 -17.03 11.38
#